data_AF-A0A8S0RC57-F1
#
_entry.id   AF-A0A8S0RC57-F1
#
_cell.length_a   1.000
_cell.length_b   1.000
_cell.length_c   1.000
_cell.angle_alpha   90.00
_cell.angle_beta   90.00
_cell.angle_gamma   90.00
#
_symmetry.space_group_name_H-M   'P 1'
#
loop_
_entity.id
_entity.type
_entity.pdbx_description
1 polymer ?
#
loop_
_entity_poly.entity_id
_entity_poly.type
_entity_poly.pdbx_seq_one_letter_code
_entity_poly.pdbx_strand_id
1 'polypeptide(L)'
;MIGTEDVYKVAVAMAPLYVALILGYGSVKWWRIFNPEQCEAINRLVCYFTLPLFTLEFTSHVDPFKMNYLFVGADAISKVFIVTVLALWAKCSSKGSYCWSITSFSLSTLTNSLVVGVPLLKAMYGPTAVELVVQFSVIQAIVWLTILLFVLEIRRTENDFYSNSSSNNNNNTDILAFGDETRKDLEENATAKTEDELSNATRPSFCSLLKTVGLKLAMNPNSYACIIGIIWAFLANRFHLQMPSIIEGSILIMSRAGTGTAMFSMGLFMAMQEKIIACGASLTVFGMALRFIAGPLAMAFGSLAVGLHGDVLRVAIIQAALPQSITSFIYAKEYGLHADVLSTAVIFGMIVSLPVLIGYYAVLEFVQ
;
A
#
# COMPACT_ATOMS: atom_id res chain seq x y z
N MET A 1 2.23 -22.73 -25.48
CA MET A 1 0.96 -22.19 -26.02
C MET A 1 -0.09 -22.54 -25.00
N ILE A 2 -0.41 -21.56 -24.17
CA ILE A 2 -1.54 -21.59 -23.24
C ILE A 2 -2.73 -22.26 -23.92
N GLY A 3 -3.14 -23.39 -23.36
CA GLY A 3 -4.39 -24.02 -23.76
C GLY A 3 -5.56 -23.21 -23.26
N THR A 4 -6.72 -23.34 -23.91
CA THR A 4 -8.00 -22.88 -23.32
C THR A 4 -8.22 -23.46 -21.93
N GLU A 5 -7.63 -24.62 -21.63
CA GLU A 5 -7.61 -25.26 -20.32
C GLU A 5 -6.88 -24.44 -19.25
N ASP A 6 -5.76 -23.79 -19.57
CA ASP A 6 -4.98 -23.03 -18.59
C ASP A 6 -5.65 -21.68 -18.28
N VAL A 7 -6.24 -21.03 -19.28
CA VAL A 7 -7.12 -19.87 -19.06
C VAL A 7 -8.33 -20.27 -18.22
N TYR A 8 -8.91 -21.44 -18.46
CA TYR A 8 -10.01 -21.95 -17.65
C TYR A 8 -9.59 -22.20 -16.20
N LYS A 9 -8.41 -22.79 -15.92
CA LYS A 9 -7.88 -22.95 -14.56
C LYS A 9 -7.76 -21.61 -13.83
N VAL A 10 -7.24 -20.58 -14.51
CA VAL A 10 -7.16 -19.23 -13.97
C VAL A 10 -8.54 -18.65 -13.67
N ALA A 11 -9.49 -18.78 -14.61
CA ALA A 11 -10.85 -18.31 -14.42
C ALA A 11 -11.55 -19.03 -13.24
N VAL A 12 -11.36 -20.35 -13.11
CA VAL A 12 -11.88 -21.16 -11.99
C VAL A 12 -11.30 -20.71 -10.66
N ALA A 13 -10.00 -20.40 -10.59
CA ALA A 13 -9.37 -19.91 -9.36
C ALA A 13 -9.84 -18.50 -8.98
N MET A 14 -10.12 -17.64 -9.97
CA MET A 14 -10.48 -16.24 -9.77
C MET A 14 -11.97 -16.00 -9.57
N ALA A 15 -12.84 -16.82 -10.18
CA ALA A 15 -14.30 -16.62 -10.12
C ALA A 15 -14.84 -16.54 -8.68
N PRO A 16 -14.45 -17.41 -7.71
CA PRO A 16 -14.91 -17.31 -6.34
C PRO A 16 -14.57 -15.97 -5.66
N LEU A 17 -13.39 -15.41 -5.97
CA LEU A 17 -12.96 -14.12 -5.44
C LEU A 17 -13.86 -12.99 -5.96
N TYR A 18 -14.12 -12.97 -7.27
CA TYR A 18 -15.02 -11.98 -7.87
C TYR A 18 -16.48 -12.14 -7.43
N VAL A 19 -16.94 -13.37 -7.18
CA VAL A 19 -18.25 -13.62 -6.58
C VAL A 19 -18.35 -12.97 -5.20
N ALA A 20 -17.34 -13.15 -4.33
CA ALA A 20 -17.31 -12.50 -3.03
C ALA A 20 -17.30 -10.97 -3.13
N LEU A 21 -16.55 -10.42 -4.09
CA LEU A 21 -16.52 -8.98 -4.38
C LEU A 21 -17.89 -8.45 -4.83
N ILE A 22 -18.56 -9.15 -5.75
CA ILE A 22 -19.89 -8.77 -6.25
C ILE A 22 -20.93 -8.87 -5.13
N LEU A 23 -20.86 -9.89 -4.27
CA LEU A 23 -21.72 -10.01 -3.09
C LEU A 23 -21.52 -8.83 -2.13
N GLY A 24 -20.27 -8.44 -1.87
CA GLY A 24 -19.96 -7.25 -1.08
C GLY A 24 -20.55 -5.98 -1.69
N TYR A 25 -20.32 -5.76 -2.98
CA TYR A 25 -20.86 -4.60 -3.68
C TYR A 25 -22.40 -4.56 -3.69
N GLY A 26 -23.03 -5.70 -4.02
CA GLY A 26 -24.47 -5.85 -4.09
C GLY A 26 -25.16 -5.68 -2.75
N SER A 27 -24.52 -6.11 -1.65
CA SER A 27 -25.06 -5.96 -0.29
C SER A 27 -25.32 -4.50 0.10
N VAL A 28 -24.54 -3.56 -0.43
CA VAL A 28 -24.72 -2.12 -0.17
C VAL A 28 -25.58 -1.48 -1.27
N LYS A 29 -25.24 -1.71 -2.55
CA LYS A 29 -25.83 -0.94 -3.66
C LYS A 29 -27.19 -1.47 -4.10
N TRP A 30 -27.37 -2.78 -4.13
CA TRP A 30 -28.58 -3.44 -4.68
C TRP A 30 -29.55 -3.87 -3.59
N TRP A 31 -29.04 -4.56 -2.57
CA TRP A 31 -29.86 -5.11 -1.50
C TRP A 31 -30.01 -4.17 -0.29
N ARG A 32 -29.16 -3.14 -0.19
CA ARG A 32 -29.17 -2.15 0.91
C ARG A 32 -29.21 -2.80 2.30
N ILE A 33 -28.50 -3.91 2.46
CA ILE A 33 -28.40 -4.68 3.72
C ILE A 33 -27.56 -3.91 4.74
N PHE A 34 -26.46 -3.30 4.28
CA PHE A 34 -25.50 -2.62 5.14
C PHE A 34 -25.51 -1.10 4.98
N ASN A 35 -25.49 -0.41 6.11
CA ASN A 35 -25.26 1.03 6.20
C ASN A 35 -23.75 1.35 6.18
N PRO A 36 -23.34 2.61 5.90
CA PRO A 36 -21.93 3.00 5.87
C PRO A 36 -21.16 2.68 7.15
N GLU A 37 -21.76 2.91 8.32
CA GLU A 37 -21.15 2.59 9.63
C GLU A 37 -20.94 1.09 9.81
N GLN A 38 -21.89 0.27 9.35
CA GLN A 38 -21.78 -1.19 9.40
C GLN A 38 -20.70 -1.69 8.43
N CYS A 39 -20.58 -1.07 7.26
CA CYS A 39 -19.50 -1.37 6.32
C CYS A 39 -18.13 -1.05 6.92
N GLU A 40 -18.00 0.07 7.64
CA GLU A 40 -16.79 0.40 8.37
C GLU A 40 -16.47 -0.63 9.46
N ALA A 41 -17.47 -1.06 10.23
CA ALA A 41 -17.29 -2.10 11.24
C ALA A 41 -16.81 -3.44 10.64
N ILE A 42 -17.40 -3.85 9.51
CA ILE A 42 -16.96 -5.05 8.77
C ILE A 42 -15.52 -4.87 8.28
N ASN A 43 -15.19 -3.72 7.68
CA ASN A 43 -13.84 -3.45 7.21
C ASN A 43 -12.81 -3.47 8.36
N ARG A 44 -13.18 -2.95 9.54
CA ARG A 44 -12.33 -3.04 10.75
C ARG A 44 -12.14 -4.49 11.19
N LEU A 45 -13.20 -5.31 11.22
CA LEU A 45 -13.08 -6.74 11.50
C LEU A 45 -12.09 -7.41 10.54
N VAL A 46 -12.22 -7.11 9.24
CA VAL A 46 -11.36 -7.68 8.21
C VAL A 46 -9.91 -7.26 8.39
N CYS A 47 -9.66 -5.96 8.57
CA CYS A 47 -8.33 -5.38 8.69
C CYS A 47 -7.61 -5.73 10.00
N TYR A 48 -8.31 -5.87 11.12
CA TYR A 48 -7.69 -6.11 12.42
C TYR A 48 -7.60 -7.60 12.81
N PHE A 49 -8.43 -8.47 12.22
CA PHE A 49 -8.47 -9.88 12.59
C PHE A 49 -8.20 -10.81 11.41
N THR A 50 -9.03 -10.74 10.35
CA THR A 50 -8.94 -11.74 9.27
C THR A 50 -7.68 -11.60 8.42
N LEU A 51 -7.33 -10.39 7.96
CA LEU A 51 -6.16 -10.14 7.12
C LEU A 51 -4.82 -10.33 7.85
N PRO A 52 -4.67 -9.90 9.11
CA PRO A 52 -3.46 -10.17 9.87
C PRO A 52 -3.23 -11.66 10.07
N LEU A 53 -4.26 -12.42 10.47
CA LEU A 53 -4.12 -13.86 10.68
C LEU A 53 -3.92 -14.62 9.36
N PHE A 54 -4.55 -14.17 8.28
CA PHE A 54 -4.28 -14.63 6.92
C PHE A 54 -2.82 -14.40 6.50
N THR A 55 -2.30 -13.20 6.74
CA THR A 55 -0.91 -12.85 6.46
C THR A 55 0.06 -13.67 7.31
N LEU A 56 -0.27 -13.85 8.59
CA LEU A 56 0.50 -14.65 9.53
C LEU A 56 0.58 -16.12 9.08
N GLU A 57 -0.53 -16.71 8.67
CA GLU A 57 -0.60 -18.08 8.14
C GLU A 57 0.37 -18.25 6.96
N PHE A 58 0.33 -17.37 5.96
CA PHE A 58 1.24 -17.48 4.82
C PHE A 58 2.70 -17.28 5.23
N THR A 59 2.95 -16.30 6.08
CA THR A 59 4.32 -15.90 6.44
C THR A 59 5.00 -16.92 7.35
N SER A 60 4.25 -17.57 8.25
CA SER A 60 4.80 -18.56 9.20
C SER A 60 5.27 -19.85 8.54
N HIS A 61 4.78 -20.15 7.33
CA HIS A 61 5.13 -21.33 6.54
C HIS A 61 6.27 -21.09 5.54
N VAL A 62 6.78 -19.86 5.43
CA VAL A 62 7.94 -19.57 4.59
C VAL A 62 9.21 -20.13 5.24
N ASP A 63 10.14 -20.62 4.43
CA ASP A 63 11.52 -20.88 4.86
C ASP A 63 12.40 -19.64 4.56
N PRO A 64 12.75 -18.82 5.57
CA PRO A 64 13.55 -17.61 5.34
C PRO A 64 14.96 -17.92 4.82
N PHE A 65 15.48 -19.13 5.05
CA PHE A 65 16.82 -19.55 4.63
C PHE A 65 16.87 -20.01 3.17
N LYS A 66 15.71 -20.35 2.59
CA LYS A 66 15.58 -20.74 1.17
C LYS A 66 14.88 -19.67 0.33
N MET A 67 14.88 -18.42 0.80
CA MET A 67 14.34 -17.32 0.00
C MET A 67 15.11 -17.13 -1.30
N ASN A 68 14.41 -16.82 -2.37
CA ASN A 68 15.04 -16.55 -3.65
C ASN A 68 15.66 -15.15 -3.65
N TYR A 69 16.93 -15.04 -3.25
CA TYR A 69 17.63 -13.76 -3.14
C TYR A 69 17.73 -13.01 -4.47
N LEU A 70 17.75 -13.71 -5.62
CA LEU A 70 17.73 -13.08 -6.94
C LEU A 70 16.39 -12.38 -7.18
N PHE A 71 15.29 -13.01 -6.77
CA PHE A 71 13.95 -12.42 -6.83
C PHE A 71 13.79 -11.21 -5.90
N VAL A 72 14.33 -11.29 -4.68
CA VAL A 72 14.37 -10.16 -3.75
C VAL A 72 15.22 -9.01 -4.29
N GLY A 73 16.37 -9.33 -4.87
CA GLY A 73 17.25 -8.35 -5.51
C GLY A 73 16.59 -7.68 -6.72
N ALA A 74 15.89 -8.44 -7.55
CA ALA A 74 15.14 -7.92 -8.70
C ALA A 74 14.06 -6.93 -8.27
N ASP A 75 13.32 -7.25 -7.20
CA ASP A 75 12.34 -6.35 -6.61
C ASP A 75 12.97 -5.04 -6.09
N ALA A 76 14.11 -5.14 -5.41
CA ALA A 76 14.82 -3.98 -4.92
C ALA A 76 15.34 -3.08 -6.06
N ILE A 77 15.92 -3.67 -7.10
CA ILE A 77 16.42 -2.93 -8.27
C ILE A 77 15.26 -2.27 -9.02
N SER A 78 14.15 -2.98 -9.22
CA SER A 78 12.92 -2.42 -9.82
C SER A 78 12.46 -1.17 -9.09
N LYS A 79 12.42 -1.20 -7.76
CA LYS A 79 11.97 -0.07 -6.94
C LYS A 79 12.96 1.08 -6.92
N VAL A 80 14.26 0.81 -6.87
CA VAL A 80 15.29 1.84 -7.01
C VAL A 80 15.15 2.52 -8.38
N PHE A 81 14.96 1.74 -9.45
CA PHE A 81 14.74 2.26 -10.79
C PHE A 81 13.51 3.17 -10.87
N ILE A 82 12.37 2.74 -10.31
CA ILE A 82 11.14 3.56 -10.24
C ILE A 82 11.42 4.88 -9.49
N VAL A 83 12.09 4.81 -8.33
CA VAL A 83 12.43 6.01 -7.54
C VAL A 83 13.33 6.95 -8.33
N THR A 84 14.34 6.45 -9.03
CA THR A 84 15.22 7.27 -9.88
C THR A 84 14.45 7.95 -11.00
N VAL A 85 13.59 7.22 -11.72
CA VAL A 85 12.77 7.78 -12.80
C VAL A 85 11.83 8.85 -12.27
N LEU A 86 11.18 8.62 -11.11
CA LEU A 86 10.27 9.59 -10.49
C LEU A 86 11.01 10.82 -9.95
N ALA A 87 12.23 10.66 -9.43
CA ALA A 87 13.06 11.77 -8.99
C ALA A 87 13.51 12.64 -10.17
N LEU A 88 13.93 12.02 -11.29
CA LEU A 88 14.25 12.73 -12.52
C LEU A 88 13.04 13.44 -13.10
N TRP A 89 11.87 12.78 -13.09
CA TRP A 89 10.62 13.39 -13.56
C TRP A 89 10.23 14.60 -12.70
N ALA A 90 10.33 14.50 -11.38
CA ALA A 90 10.07 15.62 -10.47
C ALA A 90 11.04 16.79 -10.65
N LYS A 91 12.30 16.52 -11.04
CA LYS A 91 13.32 17.56 -11.24
C LYS A 91 13.26 18.21 -12.63
N CYS A 92 12.93 17.44 -13.67
CA CYS A 92 13.02 17.87 -15.07
C CYS A 92 11.68 18.28 -15.69
N SER A 93 10.54 17.98 -15.06
CA SER A 93 9.22 18.27 -15.60
C SER A 93 8.51 19.35 -14.79
N SER A 94 7.95 20.34 -15.47
CA SER A 94 7.07 21.35 -14.84
C SER A 94 5.76 20.76 -14.29
N LYS A 95 5.41 19.53 -14.69
CA LYS A 95 4.24 18.78 -14.20
C LYS A 95 4.59 17.80 -13.06
N GLY A 96 5.88 17.60 -12.77
CA GLY A 96 6.34 16.71 -11.71
C GLY A 96 6.29 17.40 -10.36
N SER A 97 5.59 16.82 -9.39
CA SER A 97 5.56 17.29 -8.00
C SER A 97 5.90 16.13 -7.06
N TYR A 98 6.51 16.45 -5.92
CA TYR A 98 6.82 15.49 -4.87
C TYR A 98 5.60 14.64 -4.47
N CYS A 99 4.42 15.26 -4.35
CA CYS A 99 3.15 14.56 -4.10
C CYS A 99 2.82 13.54 -5.20
N TRP A 100 3.00 13.92 -6.47
CA TRP A 100 2.76 13.02 -7.60
C TRP A 100 3.79 11.90 -7.69
N SER A 101 5.03 12.12 -7.27
CA SER A 101 6.03 11.06 -7.19
C SER A 101 5.64 10.00 -6.15
N ILE A 102 5.17 10.41 -4.97
CA ILE A 102 4.70 9.46 -3.94
C ILE A 102 3.49 8.66 -4.43
N THR A 103 2.51 9.33 -5.04
CA THR A 103 1.34 8.66 -5.63
C THR A 103 1.74 7.70 -6.75
N SER A 104 2.64 8.11 -7.64
CA SER A 104 3.09 7.28 -8.76
C SER A 104 3.90 6.07 -8.29
N PHE A 105 4.74 6.24 -7.26
CA PHE A 105 5.43 5.13 -6.60
C PHE A 105 4.42 4.15 -5.98
N SER A 106 3.44 4.65 -5.24
CA SER A 106 2.39 3.82 -4.63
C SER A 106 1.60 3.03 -5.68
N LEU A 107 1.21 3.67 -6.78
CA LEU A 107 0.48 3.05 -7.90
C LEU A 107 1.29 2.00 -8.66
N SER A 108 2.61 2.16 -8.76
CA SER A 108 3.46 1.20 -9.49
C SER A 108 3.91 0.03 -8.63
N THR A 109 3.99 0.19 -7.31
CA THR A 109 4.65 -0.78 -6.41
C THR A 109 3.71 -1.54 -5.47
N LEU A 110 2.61 -0.94 -5.00
CA LEU A 110 1.80 -1.55 -3.93
C LEU A 110 0.68 -2.44 -4.47
N THR A 111 0.96 -3.74 -4.45
CA THR A 111 0.08 -4.76 -5.04
C THR A 111 -0.77 -5.49 -4.00
N ASN A 112 -1.92 -6.01 -4.40
CA ASN A 112 -2.72 -6.95 -3.60
C ASN A 112 -2.23 -8.41 -3.77
N SER A 113 -1.00 -8.66 -3.31
CA SER A 113 -0.29 -9.93 -3.52
C SER A 113 -0.95 -11.14 -2.86
N LEU A 114 -1.31 -11.07 -1.57
CA LEU A 114 -1.76 -12.26 -0.85
C LEU A 114 -3.20 -12.67 -1.22
N VAL A 115 -4.12 -11.72 -1.35
CA VAL A 115 -5.54 -12.02 -1.60
C VAL A 115 -5.76 -12.47 -3.04
N VAL A 116 -5.20 -11.74 -4.01
CA VAL A 116 -5.41 -12.01 -5.45
C VAL A 116 -4.23 -12.77 -6.06
N GLY A 117 -3.00 -12.42 -5.69
CA GLY A 117 -1.80 -13.02 -6.28
C GLY A 117 -1.63 -14.50 -5.95
N VAL A 118 -1.88 -14.94 -4.71
CA VAL A 118 -1.70 -16.35 -4.32
C VAL A 118 -2.63 -17.29 -5.12
N PRO A 119 -3.97 -17.13 -5.13
CA PRO A 119 -4.84 -18.02 -5.89
C PRO A 119 -4.54 -18.01 -7.39
N LEU A 120 -4.23 -16.83 -7.93
CA LEU A 120 -3.94 -16.65 -9.35
C LEU A 120 -2.64 -17.35 -9.76
N LEU A 121 -1.52 -17.01 -9.11
CA LEU A 121 -0.20 -17.54 -9.48
C LEU A 121 -0.08 -19.03 -9.14
N LYS A 122 -0.79 -19.50 -8.11
CA LYS A 122 -0.94 -20.94 -7.85
C LYS A 122 -1.59 -21.68 -9.01
N ALA A 123 -2.62 -21.09 -9.63
CA ALA A 123 -3.30 -21.70 -10.78
C ALA A 123 -2.44 -21.69 -12.05
N MET A 124 -1.55 -20.70 -12.22
CA MET A 124 -0.73 -20.52 -13.42
C MET A 124 0.60 -21.29 -13.37
N TYR A 125 1.27 -21.29 -12.21
CA TYR A 125 2.65 -21.78 -12.07
C TYR A 125 2.83 -22.74 -10.88
N GLY A 126 1.76 -23.05 -10.14
CA GLY A 126 1.79 -24.03 -9.05
C GLY A 126 2.33 -23.51 -7.72
N PRO A 127 2.71 -24.43 -6.80
CA PRO A 127 3.08 -24.08 -5.41
C PRO A 127 4.33 -23.20 -5.28
N THR A 128 5.32 -23.36 -6.15
CA THR A 128 6.56 -22.57 -6.13
C THR A 128 6.29 -21.08 -6.32
N ALA A 129 5.29 -20.73 -7.12
CA ALA A 129 4.89 -19.34 -7.30
C ALA A 129 4.24 -18.75 -6.05
N VAL A 130 3.54 -19.55 -5.24
CA VAL A 130 2.98 -19.10 -3.96
C VAL A 130 4.09 -18.66 -3.03
N GLU A 131 5.18 -19.43 -2.92
CA GLU A 131 6.32 -19.06 -2.09
C GLU A 131 6.92 -17.71 -2.51
N LEU A 132 7.09 -17.46 -3.81
CA LEU A 132 7.60 -16.19 -4.34
C LEU A 132 6.67 -15.01 -4.02
N VAL A 133 5.35 -15.20 -4.15
CA VAL A 133 4.35 -14.17 -3.82
C VAL A 133 4.37 -13.82 -2.34
N VAL A 134 4.44 -14.83 -1.48
CA VAL A 134 4.51 -14.61 -0.04
C VAL A 134 5.81 -13.89 0.32
N GLN A 135 6.95 -14.33 -0.22
CA GLN A 135 8.25 -13.67 -0.01
C GLN A 135 8.21 -12.18 -0.39
N PHE A 136 7.66 -11.86 -1.56
CA PHE A 136 7.49 -10.47 -1.96
C PHE A 136 6.54 -9.69 -1.05
N SER A 137 5.41 -10.30 -0.67
CA SER A 137 4.43 -9.61 0.19
C SER A 137 5.01 -9.24 1.54
N VAL A 138 5.88 -10.10 2.08
CA VAL A 138 6.64 -9.90 3.32
C VAL A 138 7.58 -8.70 3.18
N ILE A 139 8.37 -8.67 2.12
CA ILE A 139 9.32 -7.57 1.87
C ILE A 139 8.56 -6.26 1.58
N GLN A 140 7.44 -6.33 0.85
CA GLN A 140 6.54 -5.21 0.61
C GLN A 140 6.01 -4.63 1.92
N ALA A 141 5.55 -5.47 2.85
CA ALA A 141 4.97 -5.04 4.11
C ALA A 141 6.00 -4.48 5.11
N ILE A 142 7.23 -5.02 5.14
CA ILE A 142 8.26 -4.64 6.12
C ILE A 142 9.16 -3.52 5.61
N VAL A 143 9.65 -3.63 4.38
CA VAL A 143 10.64 -2.69 3.85
C VAL A 143 9.94 -1.54 3.15
N TRP A 144 9.16 -1.86 2.13
CA TRP A 144 8.65 -0.85 1.19
C TRP A 144 7.52 -0.02 1.78
N LEU A 145 6.64 -0.63 2.57
CA LEU A 145 5.59 0.10 3.30
C LEU A 145 6.18 1.02 4.37
N THR A 146 7.26 0.61 5.05
CA THR A 146 7.96 1.46 6.03
C THR A 146 8.58 2.68 5.34
N ILE A 147 9.26 2.49 4.21
CA ILE A 147 9.82 3.58 3.42
C ILE A 147 8.70 4.53 2.95
N LEU A 148 7.58 4.00 2.47
CA LEU A 148 6.45 4.83 2.05
C LEU A 148 5.85 5.62 3.21
N LEU A 149 5.62 5.00 4.36
CA LEU A 149 5.12 5.68 5.56
C LEU A 149 6.09 6.76 6.03
N PHE A 150 7.39 6.48 5.99
CA PHE A 150 8.42 7.46 6.33
C PHE A 150 8.34 8.70 5.44
N VAL A 151 8.24 8.50 4.13
CA VAL A 151 8.10 9.56 3.13
C VAL A 151 6.79 10.34 3.32
N LEU A 152 5.68 9.65 3.62
CA LEU A 152 4.38 10.27 3.88
C LEU A 152 4.39 11.12 5.17
N GLU A 153 5.08 10.65 6.21
CA GLU A 153 5.22 11.38 7.48
C GLU A 153 6.06 12.64 7.30
N ILE A 154 7.19 12.56 6.58
CA ILE A 154 8.01 13.74 6.22
C ILE A 154 7.14 14.79 5.53
N ARG A 155 6.37 14.37 4.52
CA ARG A 155 5.49 15.29 3.78
C ARG A 155 4.46 15.94 4.69
N ARG A 156 3.86 15.16 5.60
CA ARG A 156 2.88 15.68 6.55
C ARG A 156 3.51 16.72 7.47
N THR A 157 4.68 16.44 8.03
CA THR A 157 5.35 17.38 8.93
C THR A 157 5.81 18.65 8.20
N GLU A 158 6.26 18.55 6.94
CA GLU A 158 6.54 19.74 6.13
C GLU A 158 5.27 20.59 5.93
N ASN A 159 4.15 19.98 5.57
CA ASN A 159 2.89 20.69 5.39
C ASN A 159 2.43 21.39 6.68
N ASP A 160 2.51 20.70 7.82
CA ASP A 160 2.14 21.24 9.14
C ASP A 160 3.05 22.43 9.52
N PHE A 161 4.33 22.38 9.16
CA PHE A 161 5.28 23.48 9.37
C PHE A 161 4.93 24.72 8.52
N TYR A 162 4.60 24.53 7.24
CA TYR A 162 4.21 25.64 6.34
C TYR A 162 2.86 26.25 6.73
N SER A 163 1.88 25.45 7.17
CA SER A 163 0.60 25.97 7.64
C SER A 163 0.73 26.81 8.91
N ASN A 164 1.55 26.34 9.87
CA ASN A 164 1.78 27.09 11.11
C ASN A 164 2.56 28.39 10.86
N SER A 165 3.53 28.37 9.94
CA SER A 165 4.27 29.58 9.53
C SER A 165 3.37 30.61 8.83
N SER A 166 2.41 30.15 8.03
CA SER A 166 1.46 31.04 7.33
C SER A 166 0.40 31.61 8.27
N SER A 167 -0.05 30.85 9.28
CA SER A 167 -1.02 31.33 10.26
C SER A 167 -0.42 32.35 11.24
N ASN A 168 0.89 32.29 11.50
CA ASN A 168 1.55 33.25 12.39
C ASN A 168 1.75 34.63 11.73
N ASN A 169 1.73 34.71 10.40
CA ASN A 169 1.85 35.98 9.67
C ASN A 169 0.52 36.74 9.54
N ASN A 170 -0.63 36.09 9.72
CA ASN A 170 -1.94 36.73 9.57
C ASN A 170 -2.51 37.33 10.87
N ASN A 171 -1.80 37.23 11.99
CA ASN A 171 -2.25 37.80 13.27
C ASN A 171 -1.77 39.25 13.51
N ASN A 172 -1.12 39.90 12.53
CA ASN A 172 -0.55 41.25 12.69
C ASN A 172 -1.11 42.34 11.76
N THR A 173 -2.28 42.14 11.16
CA THR A 173 -3.00 43.23 10.48
C THR A 173 -4.48 43.10 10.73
N ASP A 174 -4.97 43.78 11.78
CA ASP A 174 -6.31 44.39 11.82
C ASP A 174 -6.50 45.18 13.12
N ILE A 175 -5.88 46.37 13.25
CA ILE A 175 -6.47 47.48 14.01
C ILE A 175 -6.07 48.81 13.34
N LEU A 176 -6.94 49.34 12.48
CA LEU A 176 -7.01 50.78 12.17
C LEU A 176 -8.48 51.18 12.04
N ALA A 177 -9.05 51.75 13.10
CA ALA A 177 -10.00 52.87 13.02
C ALA A 177 -10.57 53.29 14.40
N PHE A 178 -10.22 54.52 14.79
CA PHE A 178 -11.02 55.53 15.51
C PHE A 178 -11.41 55.34 17.00
N GLY A 179 -10.98 56.33 17.81
CA GLY A 179 -11.60 56.66 19.09
C GLY A 179 -10.65 57.39 20.06
N ASP A 180 -10.74 58.72 20.07
CA ASP A 180 -10.04 59.68 20.95
C ASP A 180 -10.53 59.61 22.41
N GLU A 181 -9.61 59.71 23.39
CA GLU A 181 -9.68 60.56 24.60
C GLU A 181 -8.63 60.16 25.68
N THR A 182 -7.65 61.04 25.87
CA THR A 182 -7.05 61.56 27.12
C THR A 182 -6.99 60.68 28.40
N ARG A 183 -5.78 60.46 28.96
CA ARG A 183 -5.30 60.97 30.29
C ARG A 183 -4.06 60.24 30.87
N LYS A 184 -2.94 60.97 30.89
CA LYS A 184 -1.91 61.18 31.95
C LYS A 184 -1.28 60.03 32.79
N ASP A 185 0.06 60.02 32.66
CA ASP A 185 1.10 60.14 33.70
C ASP A 185 1.64 58.92 34.49
N LEU A 186 2.98 58.77 34.36
CA LEU A 186 4.05 58.50 35.36
C LEU A 186 4.62 57.08 35.63
N GLU A 187 5.95 57.03 35.42
CA GLU A 187 7.05 56.32 36.15
C GLU A 187 7.07 54.78 36.21
N GLU A 188 8.03 54.13 35.54
CA GLU A 188 9.40 53.82 35.99
C GLU A 188 9.46 52.68 37.02
N ASN A 189 9.75 51.44 36.57
CA ASN A 189 11.03 50.76 36.85
C ASN A 189 11.06 49.27 36.47
N ALA A 190 12.30 48.84 36.19
CA ALA A 190 12.88 47.52 36.42
C ALA A 190 12.73 46.41 35.36
N THR A 191 13.87 46.25 34.67
CA THR A 191 14.61 44.98 34.46
C THR A 191 14.12 44.00 33.40
N ALA A 192 14.78 44.10 32.25
CA ALA A 192 15.43 43.02 31.51
C ALA A 192 15.18 41.59 32.02
N LYS A 193 14.49 40.79 31.20
CA LYS A 193 14.79 39.39 30.84
C LYS A 193 13.58 38.76 30.13
N THR A 194 13.49 38.90 28.82
CA THR A 194 12.96 37.85 27.91
C THR A 194 13.24 38.24 26.45
N GLU A 195 14.50 38.47 26.12
CA GLU A 195 14.99 38.20 24.77
C GLU A 195 15.39 36.73 24.76
N ASP A 196 14.45 35.82 24.48
CA ASP A 196 14.71 34.43 24.04
C ASP A 196 13.39 33.64 23.89
N GLU A 197 12.48 34.08 23.01
CA GLU A 197 11.44 33.19 22.45
C GLU A 197 11.24 33.45 20.94
N LEU A 198 12.32 33.75 20.21
CA LEU A 198 12.32 33.86 18.74
C LEU A 198 12.90 32.62 18.02
N SER A 199 13.28 31.56 18.73
CA SER A 199 13.84 30.38 18.08
C SER A 199 13.43 29.12 18.81
N ASN A 200 12.54 28.31 18.21
CA ASN A 200 12.67 26.84 18.13
C ASN A 200 11.42 26.22 17.50
N ALA A 201 11.13 26.55 16.24
CA ALA A 201 10.42 25.61 15.38
C ALA A 201 11.47 24.67 14.76
N THR A 202 12.12 23.87 15.61
CA THR A 202 13.18 22.94 15.20
C THR A 202 12.57 21.90 14.27
N ARG A 203 13.13 21.73 13.06
CA ARG A 203 12.81 20.60 12.18
C ARG A 203 12.76 19.31 13.02
N PRO A 204 11.73 18.46 12.87
CA PRO A 204 11.64 17.24 13.66
C PRO A 204 12.94 16.45 13.48
N SER A 205 13.52 15.98 14.59
CA SER A 205 14.70 15.14 14.53
C SER A 205 14.41 13.90 13.68
N PHE A 206 15.36 13.48 12.84
CA PHE A 206 15.23 12.24 12.06
C PHE A 206 14.85 11.04 12.95
N CYS A 207 15.35 11.02 14.20
CA CYS A 207 15.01 10.01 15.18
C CYS A 207 13.54 10.08 15.64
N SER A 208 12.95 11.27 15.79
CA SER A 208 11.54 11.39 16.14
C SER A 208 10.64 10.95 14.99
N LEU A 209 10.99 11.28 13.74
CA LEU A 209 10.28 10.77 12.56
C LEU A 209 10.38 9.24 12.46
N LEU A 210 11.57 8.68 12.62
CA LEU A 210 11.77 7.24 12.59
C LEU A 210 10.99 6.54 13.72
N LYS A 211 10.92 7.15 14.91
CA LYS A 211 10.13 6.63 16.03
C LYS A 211 8.63 6.68 15.74
N THR A 212 8.11 7.78 15.19
CA THR A 212 6.69 7.90 14.82
C THR A 212 6.31 6.90 13.74
N VAL A 213 7.15 6.77 12.71
CA VAL A 213 6.91 5.83 11.59
C VAL A 213 7.03 4.39 12.07
N GLY A 214 8.03 4.08 12.90
CA GLY A 214 8.18 2.77 13.52
C GLY A 214 6.99 2.40 14.41
N LEU A 215 6.45 3.36 15.17
CA LEU A 215 5.24 3.15 15.97
C LEU A 215 4.01 2.93 15.09
N LYS A 216 3.80 3.75 14.05
CA LYS A 216 2.69 3.57 13.10
C LYS A 216 2.76 2.25 12.35
N LEU A 217 3.97 1.81 11.99
CA LEU A 217 4.20 0.50 11.39
C LEU A 217 3.89 -0.63 12.38
N ALA A 218 4.33 -0.52 13.63
CA ALA A 218 4.03 -1.50 14.68
C ALA A 218 2.53 -1.57 14.99
N MET A 219 1.80 -0.45 14.87
CA MET A 219 0.35 -0.42 15.01
C MET A 219 -0.41 -0.91 13.76
N ASN A 220 0.26 -1.09 12.62
CA ASN A 220 -0.38 -1.65 11.42
C ASN A 220 -0.59 -3.16 11.59
N PRO A 221 -1.85 -3.63 11.54
CA PRO A 221 -2.18 -5.04 11.72
C PRO A 221 -1.44 -6.01 10.80
N ASN A 222 -1.33 -5.65 9.52
CA ASN A 222 -0.66 -6.51 8.55
C ASN A 222 0.87 -6.53 8.75
N SER A 223 1.45 -5.41 9.17
CA SER A 223 2.90 -5.31 9.39
C SER A 223 3.34 -6.11 10.61
N TYR A 224 2.66 -6.01 11.75
CA TYR A 224 3.03 -6.85 12.89
C TYR A 224 2.77 -8.34 12.60
N ALA A 225 1.73 -8.69 11.84
CA ALA A 225 1.48 -10.07 11.45
C ALA A 225 2.62 -10.66 10.61
N CYS A 226 3.12 -9.89 9.63
CA CYS A 226 4.32 -10.26 8.87
C CYS A 226 5.54 -10.43 9.79
N ILE A 227 5.77 -9.49 10.72
CA ILE A 227 6.93 -9.53 11.62
C ILE A 227 6.86 -10.76 12.53
N ILE A 228 5.71 -11.01 13.17
CA ILE A 228 5.49 -12.19 14.02
C ILE A 228 5.65 -13.48 13.19
N GLY A 229 5.08 -13.52 11.98
CA GLY A 229 5.18 -14.66 11.08
C GLY A 229 6.60 -14.98 10.68
N ILE A 230 7.41 -13.97 10.35
CA ILE A 230 8.82 -14.15 9.99
C ILE A 230 9.63 -14.59 11.19
N ILE A 231 9.44 -13.95 12.35
CA ILE A 231 10.13 -14.36 13.59
C ILE A 231 9.83 -15.82 13.87
N TRP A 232 8.55 -16.22 13.81
CA TRP A 232 8.15 -17.61 13.96
C TRP A 232 8.82 -18.52 12.91
N ALA A 233 8.76 -18.16 11.62
CA ALA A 233 9.38 -18.91 10.54
C ALA A 233 10.90 -19.09 10.74
N PHE A 234 11.62 -18.07 11.22
CA PHE A 234 13.03 -18.19 11.57
C PHE A 234 13.27 -19.16 12.71
N LEU A 235 12.48 -19.07 13.79
CA LEU A 235 12.62 -19.98 14.94
C LEU A 235 12.25 -21.42 14.56
N ALA A 236 11.15 -21.60 13.83
CA ALA A 236 10.66 -22.89 13.39
C ALA A 236 11.68 -23.60 12.48
N ASN A 237 12.23 -22.91 11.49
CA ASN A 237 13.22 -23.50 10.58
C ASN A 237 14.59 -23.71 11.24
N ARG A 238 15.02 -22.82 12.13
CA ARG A 238 16.31 -22.94 12.83
C ARG A 238 16.33 -24.06 13.87
N PHE A 239 15.25 -24.22 14.61
CA PHE A 239 15.13 -25.20 15.68
C PHE A 239 14.29 -26.44 15.29
N HIS A 240 13.90 -26.54 14.02
CA HIS A 240 13.00 -27.58 13.49
C HIS A 240 11.72 -27.76 14.34
N LEU A 241 11.16 -26.65 14.83
CA LEU A 241 9.95 -26.65 15.65
C LEU A 241 8.72 -26.72 14.74
N GLN A 242 7.81 -27.63 15.06
CA GLN A 242 6.47 -27.64 14.48
C GLN A 242 5.55 -26.70 15.26
N MET A 243 4.66 -26.00 14.57
CA MET A 243 3.71 -25.12 15.25
C MET A 243 2.74 -25.96 16.09
N PRO A 244 2.50 -25.61 17.38
CA PRO A 244 1.53 -26.34 18.18
C PRO A 244 0.16 -26.32 17.52
N SER A 245 -0.49 -27.48 17.40
CA SER A 245 -1.75 -27.65 16.69
C SER A 245 -2.88 -26.73 17.20
N ILE A 246 -2.85 -26.36 18.48
CA ILE A 246 -3.79 -25.40 19.08
C ILE A 246 -3.62 -24.01 18.45
N ILE A 247 -2.38 -23.54 18.29
CA ILE A 247 -2.06 -22.24 17.71
C ILE A 247 -2.35 -22.27 16.21
N GLU A 248 -1.92 -23.32 15.52
CA GLU A 248 -2.18 -23.52 14.09
C GLU A 248 -3.66 -23.56 13.76
N GLY A 249 -4.43 -24.40 14.46
CA GLY A 249 -5.88 -24.47 14.29
C GLY A 249 -6.57 -23.13 14.54
N SER A 250 -6.12 -22.38 15.54
CA SER A 250 -6.68 -21.05 15.86
C SER A 250 -6.42 -20.03 14.75
N ILE A 251 -5.19 -19.98 14.22
CA ILE A 251 -4.85 -19.11 13.08
C ILE A 251 -5.59 -19.55 11.83
N LEU A 252 -5.66 -20.86 11.58
CA LEU A 252 -6.26 -21.46 10.39
C LEU A 252 -7.76 -21.18 10.26
N ILE A 253 -8.51 -21.20 11.37
CA ILE A 253 -9.96 -20.92 11.35
C ILE A 253 -10.23 -19.50 10.82
N MET A 254 -9.48 -18.51 11.30
CA MET A 254 -9.69 -17.13 10.91
C MET A 254 -9.07 -16.79 9.54
N SER A 255 -7.89 -17.32 9.26
CA SER A 255 -7.19 -17.10 7.98
C SER A 255 -7.94 -17.70 6.78
N ARG A 256 -8.60 -18.86 6.94
CA ARG A 256 -9.45 -19.44 5.89
C ARG A 256 -10.57 -18.50 5.43
N ALA A 257 -11.07 -17.63 6.30
CA ALA A 257 -12.03 -16.60 5.92
C ALA A 257 -11.37 -15.42 5.17
N GLY A 258 -10.06 -15.21 5.34
CA GLY A 258 -9.30 -14.05 4.92
C GLY A 258 -9.46 -13.65 3.45
N THR A 259 -9.27 -14.58 2.51
CA THR A 259 -9.44 -14.27 1.07
C THR A 259 -10.86 -13.80 0.75
N GLY A 260 -11.87 -14.52 1.25
CA GLY A 260 -13.27 -14.23 0.98
C GLY A 260 -13.73 -12.92 1.63
N THR A 261 -13.40 -12.71 2.90
CA THR A 261 -13.76 -11.49 3.63
C THR A 261 -13.01 -10.27 3.10
N ALA A 262 -11.76 -10.42 2.65
CA ALA A 262 -11.01 -9.36 2.01
C ALA A 262 -11.64 -8.94 0.67
N MET A 263 -12.01 -9.90 -0.17
CA MET A 263 -12.70 -9.60 -1.44
C MET A 263 -14.10 -9.02 -1.20
N PHE A 264 -14.83 -9.52 -0.20
CA PHE A 264 -16.12 -8.94 0.20
C PHE A 264 -15.97 -7.49 0.71
N SER A 265 -15.00 -7.24 1.59
CA SER A 265 -14.65 -5.90 2.09
C SER A 265 -14.23 -4.96 0.96
N MET A 266 -13.51 -5.46 -0.04
CA MET A 266 -13.20 -4.72 -1.26
C MET A 266 -14.46 -4.34 -2.06
N GLY A 267 -15.46 -5.23 -2.13
CA GLY A 267 -16.77 -4.97 -2.70
C GLY A 267 -17.55 -3.89 -1.93
N LEU A 268 -17.56 -3.97 -0.59
CA LEU A 268 -18.13 -2.92 0.27
C LEU A 268 -17.46 -1.57 0.00
N PHE A 269 -16.14 -1.55 -0.02
CA PHE A 269 -15.34 -0.36 -0.31
C PHE A 269 -15.71 0.25 -1.67
N MET A 270 -15.83 -0.58 -2.70
CA MET A 270 -16.23 -0.16 -4.05
C MET A 270 -17.65 0.43 -4.07
N ALA A 271 -18.58 -0.13 -3.29
CA ALA A 271 -19.96 0.37 -3.22
C ALA A 271 -20.10 1.67 -2.41
N MET A 272 -19.22 1.89 -1.43
CA MET A 272 -19.19 3.11 -0.62
C MET A 272 -18.61 4.32 -1.35
N GLN A 273 -17.89 4.14 -2.46
CA GLN A 273 -17.43 5.27 -3.26
C GLN A 273 -18.60 5.87 -4.04
N GLU A 274 -18.76 7.20 -3.96
CA GLU A 274 -19.81 7.91 -4.70
C GLU A 274 -19.61 7.84 -6.22
N LYS A 275 -18.35 7.72 -6.66
CA LYS A 275 -17.97 7.61 -8.07
C LYS A 275 -16.96 6.47 -8.25
N ILE A 276 -17.19 5.63 -9.25
CA ILE A 276 -16.25 4.59 -9.69
C ILE A 276 -14.97 5.23 -10.27
N ILE A 277 -15.11 6.41 -10.90
CA ILE A 277 -14.02 7.23 -11.44
C ILE A 277 -14.10 8.60 -10.78
N ALA A 278 -13.34 8.81 -9.71
CA ALA A 278 -13.36 10.06 -8.96
C ALA A 278 -12.43 11.12 -9.58
N CYS A 279 -11.32 10.71 -10.20
CA CYS A 279 -10.26 11.60 -10.67
C CYS A 279 -10.31 11.97 -12.17
N GLY A 280 -11.35 11.55 -12.90
CA GLY A 280 -11.49 11.77 -14.35
C GLY A 280 -10.69 10.79 -15.23
N ALA A 281 -10.99 10.76 -16.53
CA ALA A 281 -10.48 9.74 -17.45
C ALA A 281 -8.95 9.78 -17.63
N SER A 282 -8.36 10.98 -17.78
CA SER A 282 -6.91 11.13 -18.01
C SER A 282 -6.08 10.58 -16.84
N LEU A 283 -6.44 10.91 -15.60
CA LEU A 283 -5.74 10.43 -14.41
C LEU A 283 -5.97 8.94 -14.16
N THR A 284 -7.15 8.41 -14.56
CA THR A 284 -7.42 6.97 -14.52
C THR A 284 -6.50 6.21 -15.47
N VAL A 285 -6.41 6.65 -16.73
CA VAL A 285 -5.51 6.05 -17.73
C VAL A 285 -4.06 6.11 -17.26
N PHE A 286 -3.63 7.25 -16.69
CA PHE A 286 -2.30 7.39 -16.11
C PHE A 286 -2.05 6.38 -14.98
N GLY A 287 -2.97 6.26 -14.03
CA GLY A 287 -2.85 5.31 -12.93
C GLY A 287 -2.82 3.85 -13.40
N MET A 288 -3.64 3.49 -14.39
CA MET A 288 -3.63 2.16 -15.00
C MET A 288 -2.33 1.86 -15.76
N ALA A 289 -1.80 2.84 -16.50
CA ALA A 289 -0.53 2.70 -17.18
C ALA A 289 0.62 2.52 -16.17
N LEU A 290 0.63 3.28 -15.07
CA LEU A 290 1.61 3.09 -14.01
C LEU A 290 1.51 1.69 -13.36
N ARG A 291 0.28 1.24 -13.09
CA ARG A 291 0.03 -0.03 -12.40
C ARG A 291 0.34 -1.23 -13.27
N PHE A 292 -0.23 -1.29 -14.46
CA PHE A 292 -0.20 -2.47 -15.31
C PHE A 292 0.87 -2.44 -16.38
N ILE A 293 1.58 -1.32 -16.59
CA ILE A 293 2.66 -1.24 -17.59
C ILE A 293 3.96 -0.86 -16.89
N ALA A 294 4.03 0.30 -16.23
CA ALA A 294 5.29 0.79 -15.65
C ALA A 294 5.82 -0.11 -14.53
N GLY A 295 4.95 -0.57 -13.61
CA GLY A 295 5.32 -1.51 -12.55
C GLY A 295 5.90 -2.83 -13.10
N PRO A 296 5.18 -3.55 -13.99
CA PRO A 296 5.68 -4.77 -14.63
C PRO A 296 6.96 -4.57 -15.45
N LEU A 297 7.09 -3.45 -16.19
CA LEU A 297 8.30 -3.15 -16.95
C LEU A 297 9.51 -2.89 -16.04
N ALA A 298 9.32 -2.16 -14.94
CA ALA A 298 10.37 -1.96 -13.95
C ALA A 298 10.79 -3.30 -13.31
N MET A 299 9.82 -4.17 -13.04
CA MET A 299 10.11 -5.52 -12.53
C MET A 299 10.85 -6.38 -13.57
N ALA A 300 10.47 -6.29 -14.84
CA ALA A 300 11.18 -6.97 -15.92
C ALA A 300 12.63 -6.47 -16.02
N PHE A 301 12.86 -5.16 -15.95
CA PHE A 301 14.20 -4.58 -15.92
C PHE A 301 15.03 -5.08 -14.72
N GLY A 302 14.46 -5.02 -13.50
CA GLY A 302 15.13 -5.51 -12.30
C GLY A 302 15.44 -7.02 -12.37
N SER A 303 14.53 -7.80 -12.96
CA SER A 303 14.69 -9.24 -13.12
C SER A 303 15.79 -9.59 -14.14
N LEU A 304 15.85 -8.86 -15.26
CA LEU A 304 16.91 -9.01 -16.26
C LEU A 304 18.27 -8.57 -15.70
N ALA A 305 18.32 -7.49 -14.92
CA ALA A 305 19.56 -7.00 -14.30
C ALA A 305 20.19 -8.01 -13.33
N VAL A 306 19.38 -8.83 -12.66
CA VAL A 306 19.82 -9.88 -11.73
C VAL A 306 19.98 -11.24 -12.42
N GLY A 307 19.56 -11.37 -13.68
CA GLY A 307 19.64 -12.62 -14.43
C GLY A 307 18.60 -13.67 -14.03
N LEU A 308 17.38 -13.25 -13.67
CA LEU A 308 16.25 -14.17 -13.51
C LEU A 308 15.77 -14.69 -14.86
N HIS A 309 15.49 -16.00 -14.91
CA HIS A 309 15.01 -16.69 -16.12
C HIS A 309 13.85 -17.63 -15.79
N GLY A 310 13.13 -18.08 -16.82
CA GLY A 310 12.06 -19.07 -16.70
C GLY A 310 10.89 -18.59 -15.83
N ASP A 311 10.26 -19.52 -15.11
CA ASP A 311 9.02 -19.23 -14.39
C ASP A 311 9.17 -18.21 -13.27
N VAL A 312 10.35 -18.08 -12.65
CA VAL A 312 10.61 -17.07 -11.61
C VAL A 312 10.51 -15.65 -12.20
N LEU A 313 11.03 -15.44 -13.41
CA LEU A 313 10.90 -14.16 -14.14
C LEU A 313 9.44 -13.88 -14.49
N ARG A 314 8.70 -14.87 -14.97
CA ARG A 314 7.29 -14.72 -15.34
C ARG A 314 6.41 -14.39 -14.15
N VAL A 315 6.62 -15.12 -13.03
CA VAL A 315 5.94 -14.87 -11.76
C VAL A 315 6.25 -13.47 -11.25
N ALA A 316 7.51 -13.03 -11.30
CA ALA A 316 7.91 -11.67 -10.91
C ALA A 316 7.11 -10.58 -11.66
N ILE A 317 7.04 -10.68 -12.99
CA ILE A 317 6.38 -9.68 -13.82
C ILE A 317 4.85 -9.69 -13.59
N ILE A 318 4.23 -10.87 -13.55
CA ILE A 318 2.77 -11.01 -13.33
C ILE A 318 2.38 -10.52 -11.94
N GLN A 319 3.20 -10.81 -10.94
CA GLN A 319 2.98 -10.33 -9.58
C GLN A 319 3.06 -8.80 -9.49
N ALA A 320 4.01 -8.19 -10.19
CA ALA A 320 4.07 -6.74 -10.32
C ALA A 320 2.85 -6.15 -11.04
N ALA A 321 2.15 -6.93 -11.88
CA ALA A 321 0.94 -6.55 -12.62
C ALA A 321 -0.38 -6.80 -11.85
N LEU A 322 -0.36 -7.31 -10.62
CA LEU A 322 -1.57 -7.58 -9.84
C LEU A 322 -2.44 -6.31 -9.61
N PRO A 323 -3.68 -6.39 -9.14
CA PRO A 323 -4.42 -5.18 -8.78
C PRO A 323 -3.80 -4.42 -7.59
N GLN A 324 -4.11 -3.14 -7.47
CA GLN A 324 -3.63 -2.26 -6.40
C GLN A 324 -4.13 -2.71 -5.01
N SER A 325 -3.32 -2.55 -3.97
CA SER A 325 -3.73 -2.81 -2.59
C SER A 325 -4.68 -1.74 -2.02
N ILE A 326 -5.71 -2.15 -1.26
CA ILE A 326 -6.61 -1.24 -0.51
C ILE A 326 -5.82 -0.42 0.52
N THR A 327 -4.76 -0.98 1.11
CA THR A 327 -3.93 -0.28 2.11
C THR A 327 -3.30 1.00 1.56
N SER A 328 -2.97 1.02 0.27
CA SER A 328 -2.43 2.21 -0.39
C SER A 328 -3.43 3.37 -0.40
N PHE A 329 -4.71 3.08 -0.64
CA PHE A 329 -5.79 4.06 -0.56
C PHE A 329 -6.00 4.54 0.88
N ILE A 330 -5.99 3.64 1.87
CA ILE A 330 -6.17 4.00 3.29
C ILE A 330 -5.11 5.02 3.70
N TYR A 331 -3.84 4.80 3.36
CA TYR A 331 -2.78 5.77 3.62
C TYR A 331 -2.92 7.05 2.81
N ALA A 332 -3.27 6.96 1.53
CA ALA A 332 -3.55 8.16 0.73
C ALA A 332 -4.67 9.02 1.36
N LYS A 333 -5.71 8.41 1.93
CA LYS A 333 -6.78 9.13 2.63
C LYS A 333 -6.31 9.69 3.97
N GLU A 334 -5.60 8.90 4.78
CA GLU A 334 -5.10 9.32 6.10
C GLU A 334 -4.12 10.50 6.01
N TYR A 335 -3.28 10.50 4.99
CA TYR A 335 -2.29 11.57 4.76
C TYR A 335 -2.82 12.66 3.83
N GLY A 336 -4.03 12.54 3.25
CA GLY A 336 -4.57 13.53 2.32
C GLY A 336 -3.76 13.67 1.03
N LEU A 337 -3.36 12.55 0.41
CA LEU A 337 -2.57 12.50 -0.82
C LEU A 337 -3.32 11.75 -1.94
N HIS A 338 -3.93 12.49 -2.86
CA HIS A 338 -4.55 11.95 -4.09
C HIS A 338 -5.42 10.70 -3.86
N ALA A 339 -6.22 10.68 -2.78
CA ALA A 339 -7.05 9.54 -2.41
C ALA A 339 -8.01 9.10 -3.54
N ASP A 340 -8.54 10.06 -4.30
CA ASP A 340 -9.43 9.82 -5.45
C ASP A 340 -8.75 9.06 -6.59
N VAL A 341 -7.45 9.29 -6.81
CA VAL A 341 -6.68 8.58 -7.83
C VAL A 341 -6.44 7.15 -7.38
N LEU A 342 -6.06 6.94 -6.11
CA LEU A 342 -5.82 5.59 -5.58
C LEU A 342 -7.11 4.78 -5.43
N SER A 343 -8.24 5.40 -5.05
CA SER A 343 -9.53 4.70 -4.99
C SER A 343 -9.96 4.21 -6.37
N THR A 344 -9.86 5.08 -7.38
CA THR A 344 -10.14 4.73 -8.77
C THR A 344 -9.19 3.64 -9.25
N ALA A 345 -7.90 3.70 -8.88
CA ALA A 345 -6.93 2.68 -9.24
C ALA A 345 -7.22 1.31 -8.62
N VAL A 346 -7.68 1.28 -7.37
CA VAL A 346 -8.13 0.04 -6.71
C VAL A 346 -9.37 -0.52 -7.40
N ILE A 347 -10.40 0.30 -7.61
CA ILE A 347 -11.69 -0.16 -8.16
C ILE A 347 -11.54 -0.60 -9.61
N PHE A 348 -11.08 0.30 -10.48
CA PHE A 348 -10.95 0.02 -11.90
C PHE A 348 -9.86 -1.01 -12.17
N GLY A 349 -8.77 -0.96 -11.40
CA GLY A 349 -7.70 -1.95 -11.47
C GLY A 349 -8.20 -3.35 -11.13
N MET A 350 -9.07 -3.52 -10.14
CA MET A 350 -9.68 -4.82 -9.86
C MET A 350 -10.49 -5.36 -11.05
N ILE A 351 -11.35 -4.53 -11.65
CA ILE A 351 -12.19 -4.94 -12.80
C ILE A 351 -11.34 -5.35 -14.01
N VAL A 352 -10.29 -4.58 -14.29
CA VAL A 352 -9.44 -4.78 -15.48
C VAL A 352 -8.32 -5.81 -15.24
N SER A 353 -8.01 -6.15 -13.98
CA SER A 353 -6.88 -7.01 -13.65
C SER A 353 -6.94 -8.39 -14.30
N LEU A 354 -8.09 -9.06 -14.28
CA LEU A 354 -8.20 -10.43 -14.79
C LEU A 354 -7.83 -10.55 -16.29
N PRO A 355 -8.45 -9.78 -17.22
CA PRO A 355 -8.08 -9.87 -18.63
C PRO A 355 -6.63 -9.41 -18.88
N VAL A 356 -6.14 -8.40 -18.15
CA VAL A 356 -4.75 -7.94 -18.29
C VAL A 356 -3.76 -9.03 -17.85
N LEU A 357 -4.02 -9.70 -16.73
CA LEU A 357 -3.15 -10.75 -16.19
C LEU A 357 -3.15 -11.99 -17.09
N ILE A 358 -4.28 -12.35 -17.69
CA ILE A 358 -4.34 -13.40 -18.72
C ILE A 358 -3.53 -12.99 -19.96
N GLY A 359 -3.61 -11.72 -20.37
CA GLY A 359 -2.79 -11.17 -21.46
C GLY A 359 -1.29 -11.27 -21.15
N TYR A 360 -0.88 -10.87 -19.93
CA TYR A 360 0.50 -11.03 -19.46
C TYR A 360 0.95 -12.49 -19.46
N TYR A 361 0.08 -13.41 -19.02
CA TYR A 361 0.38 -14.83 -19.04
C TYR A 361 0.69 -15.31 -20.46
N ALA A 362 -0.15 -14.96 -21.42
CA ALA A 362 0.00 -15.34 -22.81
C ALA A 362 1.27 -14.77 -23.44
N VAL A 363 1.58 -13.51 -23.18
CA VAL A 363 2.77 -12.85 -23.74
C VAL A 363 4.06 -13.43 -23.13
N LEU A 364 4.08 -13.65 -21.81
CA LEU A 364 5.28 -14.10 -21.10
C LEU A 364 5.63 -15.57 -21.34
N GLU A 365 4.70 -16.40 -21.83
CA GLU A 365 5.03 -17.73 -22.33
C GLU A 365 5.99 -17.71 -23.52
N PHE A 366 5.94 -16.65 -24.35
CA PHE A 366 6.82 -16.51 -25.51
C PHE A 366 8.22 -16.01 -25.13
N VAL A 367 8.38 -15.48 -23.91
CA VAL A 367 9.68 -15.08 -23.37
C VAL A 367 10.30 -16.33 -22.74
N GLN A 368 11.35 -16.85 -23.38
CA GLN A 368 12.14 -18.00 -22.92
C GLN A 368 13.09 -17.64 -21.78
#